data_AF-A0A413BAA8-F1
#
_entry.id   AF-A0A413BAA8-F1
#
_cell.length_a   1.000
_cell.length_b   1.000
_cell.length_c   1.000
_cell.angle_alpha   90.00
_cell.angle_beta   90.00
_cell.angle_gamma   90.00
#
_symmetry.space_group_name_H-M   'P 1'
#
loop_
_entity.id
_entity.type
_entity.pdbx_description
1 polymer ?
#
loop_
_entity_poly.entity_id
_entity_poly.type
_entity_poly.pdbx_seq_one_letter_code
_entity_poly.pdbx_strand_id
1 'polypeptide(L)'
;MTKKLLCFVFLTVSIFANAQNRYDTPANATFTNTYVPMTHEEMMLRAAAEVYREKRAREDFDKYSRTAYEYLQKKQIGYFTSYANAALSTGYYNSQLYYNLGISYYLSGQKRKGKKFLKKALKKGFLEANRALFAIKKKEILSYSWFIY
;
A
#
# COMPACT_ATOMS: atom_id res chain seq x y z
N MET A 1 39.17 -81.24 -18.08
CA MET A 1 40.26 -80.24 -18.24
C MET A 1 39.60 -78.91 -18.55
N THR A 2 39.94 -77.72 -18.03
CA THR A 2 40.95 -77.15 -17.12
C THR A 2 40.48 -75.69 -16.94
N LYS A 3 40.19 -75.22 -15.73
CA LYS A 3 41.05 -74.32 -14.92
C LYS A 3 41.63 -73.08 -15.65
N LYS A 4 41.33 -71.93 -15.04
CA LYS A 4 42.18 -70.71 -14.84
C LYS A 4 42.20 -69.69 -16.00
N LEU A 5 41.67 -68.49 -15.76
CA LEU A 5 42.30 -67.32 -15.14
C LEU A 5 43.11 -66.52 -16.18
N LEU A 6 42.63 -65.34 -16.55
CA LEU A 6 43.50 -64.27 -17.01
C LEU A 6 42.99 -62.93 -16.46
N CYS A 7 43.65 -62.45 -15.42
CA CYS A 7 43.59 -61.07 -14.99
C CYS A 7 44.27 -60.20 -16.05
N PHE A 8 43.65 -59.08 -16.44
CA PHE A 8 44.40 -57.95 -16.98
C PHE A 8 43.96 -56.66 -16.31
N VAL A 9 44.95 -56.09 -15.64
CA VAL A 9 44.98 -54.84 -14.89
C VAL A 9 44.92 -53.67 -15.87
N PHE A 10 44.01 -52.72 -15.64
CA PHE A 10 44.20 -51.31 -16.03
C PHE A 10 43.73 -50.46 -14.85
N LEU A 11 44.62 -50.16 -13.90
CA LEU A 11 45.36 -48.88 -13.83
C LEU A 11 44.42 -47.67 -13.84
N THR A 12 44.00 -47.31 -12.64
CA THR A 12 44.07 -45.96 -12.07
C THR A 12 44.27 -44.81 -13.08
N VAL A 13 43.19 -44.10 -13.40
CA VAL A 13 43.27 -42.66 -13.55
C VAL A 13 42.02 -42.07 -12.88
N SER A 14 42.19 -41.64 -11.62
CA SER A 14 41.26 -40.70 -11.01
C SER A 14 41.26 -39.44 -11.86
N ILE A 15 40.26 -39.28 -12.71
CA ILE A 15 40.02 -38.02 -13.42
C ILE A 15 39.55 -37.03 -12.36
N PHE A 16 40.49 -36.33 -11.73
CA PHE A 16 40.18 -35.06 -11.07
C PHE A 16 39.88 -34.07 -12.20
N ALA A 17 38.63 -34.02 -12.62
CA ALA A 17 38.13 -32.89 -13.38
C ALA A 17 38.18 -31.68 -12.44
N ASN A 18 39.24 -30.87 -12.54
CA ASN A 18 39.20 -29.51 -12.02
C ASN A 18 38.18 -28.75 -12.88
N ALA A 19 36.91 -28.80 -12.47
CA ALA A 19 35.89 -27.90 -12.97
C ALA A 19 36.26 -26.49 -12.47
N GLN A 20 37.04 -25.75 -13.25
CA GLN A 20 37.20 -24.31 -13.02
C GLN A 20 35.82 -23.70 -13.25
N ASN A 21 35.14 -23.28 -12.18
CA ASN A 21 33.87 -22.60 -12.32
C ASN A 21 34.16 -21.27 -13.01
N ARG A 22 33.43 -20.97 -14.10
CA ARG A 22 33.46 -19.67 -14.79
C ARG A 22 33.11 -18.47 -13.88
N TYR A 23 32.77 -18.75 -12.63
CA TYR A 23 32.34 -17.80 -11.60
C TYR A 23 33.37 -17.59 -10.48
N ASP A 24 34.52 -18.27 -10.50
CA ASP A 24 35.53 -18.15 -9.42
C ASP A 24 36.24 -16.77 -9.41
N THR A 25 36.09 -15.98 -10.46
CA THR A 25 36.50 -14.57 -10.50
C THR A 25 35.30 -13.69 -10.84
N PRO A 26 34.80 -12.84 -9.93
CA PRO A 26 33.76 -11.88 -10.28
C PRO A 26 34.30 -10.94 -11.37
N ALA A 27 33.50 -10.71 -12.41
CA ALA A 27 33.86 -9.75 -13.44
C ALA A 27 34.09 -8.38 -12.79
N ASN A 28 35.23 -7.74 -13.07
CA ASN A 28 35.54 -6.41 -12.56
C ASN A 28 34.56 -5.41 -13.22
N ALA A 29 33.48 -5.08 -12.50
CA ALA A 29 32.52 -4.08 -12.93
C ALA A 29 33.13 -2.70 -12.67
N THR A 30 33.58 -2.03 -13.73
CA THR A 30 34.01 -0.64 -13.65
C THR A 30 32.83 0.22 -13.18
N PHE A 31 32.85 0.67 -11.92
CA PHE A 31 31.85 1.60 -11.39
C PHE A 31 32.09 2.97 -12.02
N THR A 32 31.34 3.31 -13.06
CA THR A 32 31.31 4.67 -13.63
C THR A 32 30.25 5.48 -12.89
N ASN A 33 30.72 6.42 -12.05
CA ASN A 33 29.82 7.32 -11.33
C ASN A 33 29.22 8.35 -12.32
N THR A 34 27.95 8.17 -12.68
CA THR A 34 27.19 9.10 -13.54
C THR A 34 26.40 10.16 -12.75
N TYR A 35 26.69 10.32 -11.45
CA TYR A 35 26.01 11.29 -10.60
C TYR A 35 26.34 12.71 -11.03
N VAL A 36 25.31 13.44 -11.43
CA VAL A 36 25.36 14.89 -11.62
C VAL A 36 24.69 15.52 -10.40
N PRO A 37 25.42 16.29 -9.56
CA PRO A 37 24.81 16.97 -8.42
C PRO A 37 23.83 18.04 -8.91
N MET A 38 22.68 18.13 -8.23
CA MET A 38 21.68 19.16 -8.49
C MET A 38 22.24 20.55 -8.13
N THR A 39 21.98 21.55 -8.97
CA THR A 39 22.39 22.93 -8.65
C THR A 39 21.53 23.50 -7.52
N HIS A 40 22.04 24.55 -6.84
CA HIS A 40 21.26 25.23 -5.80
C HIS A 40 19.94 25.79 -6.33
N GLU A 41 19.95 26.37 -7.54
CA GLU A 41 18.74 26.90 -8.19
C GLU A 41 17.71 25.81 -8.49
N GLU A 42 18.15 24.68 -9.06
CA GLU A 42 17.27 23.53 -9.31
C GLU A 42 16.67 22.98 -8.02
N MET A 43 17.46 22.92 -6.94
CA MET A 43 17.01 22.48 -5.62
C MET A 43 15.93 23.43 -5.08
N MET A 44 16.16 24.75 -5.14
CA MET A 44 15.20 25.76 -4.70
C MET A 44 13.90 25.69 -5.51
N LEU A 45 14.00 25.53 -6.83
CA LEU A 45 12.83 25.41 -7.72
C LEU A 45 12.01 24.16 -7.39
N ARG A 46 12.66 23.02 -7.14
CA ARG A 46 11.97 21.78 -6.74
C ARG A 46 11.28 21.93 -5.38
N ALA A 47 11.96 22.51 -4.40
CA ALA A 47 11.39 22.77 -3.08
C ALA A 47 10.15 23.68 -3.18
N ALA A 48 10.22 24.77 -3.95
CA ALA A 48 9.07 25.65 -4.18
C ALA A 48 7.91 24.92 -4.87
N ALA A 49 8.19 24.09 -5.87
CA ALA A 49 7.18 23.28 -6.55
C ALA A 49 6.54 22.22 -5.64
N GLU A 50 7.30 21.64 -4.70
CA GLU A 50 6.78 20.71 -3.69
C GLU A 50 5.85 21.41 -2.71
N VAL A 51 6.26 22.56 -2.16
CA VAL A 51 5.41 23.37 -1.27
C VAL A 51 4.10 23.77 -1.95
N TYR A 52 4.16 24.18 -3.21
CA TYR A 52 2.96 24.53 -3.98
C TYR A 52 2.04 23.32 -4.18
N ARG A 53 2.60 22.16 -4.54
CA ARG A 53 1.83 20.91 -4.70
C ARG A 53 1.19 20.46 -3.40
N GLU A 54 1.92 20.53 -2.29
CA GLU A 54 1.41 20.17 -0.97
C GLU A 54 0.27 21.08 -0.52
N LYS A 55 0.43 22.40 -0.72
CA LYS A 55 -0.62 23.40 -0.45
C LYS A 55 -1.89 23.09 -1.24
N ARG A 56 -1.76 22.87 -2.56
CA ARG A 56 -2.90 22.53 -3.43
C ARG A 56 -3.60 21.24 -2.98
N ALA A 57 -2.83 20.18 -2.70
CA ALA A 57 -3.39 18.91 -2.26
C ALA A 57 -4.16 19.05 -0.94
N ARG A 58 -3.71 19.94 -0.04
CA ARG A 58 -4.41 20.25 1.21
C ARG A 58 -5.72 20.98 0.96
N GLU A 59 -5.70 22.01 0.12
CA GLU A 59 -6.90 22.76 -0.26
C GLU A 59 -7.94 21.87 -0.93
N ASP A 60 -7.50 20.97 -1.82
CA ASP A 60 -8.36 19.98 -2.47
C ASP A 60 -8.94 18.99 -1.45
N PHE A 61 -8.13 18.51 -0.50
CA PHE A 61 -8.61 17.64 0.59
C PHE A 61 -9.72 18.30 1.39
N ASP A 62 -9.51 19.54 1.83
CA ASP A 62 -10.45 20.29 2.65
C ASP A 62 -11.74 20.57 1.88
N LYS A 63 -11.62 20.99 0.61
CA LYS A 63 -12.76 21.23 -0.28
C LYS A 63 -13.59 19.96 -0.47
N TYR A 64 -12.97 18.85 -0.87
CA TYR A 64 -13.68 17.59 -1.10
C TYR A 64 -14.27 17.02 0.18
N SER A 65 -13.56 17.12 1.30
CA SER A 65 -14.08 16.67 2.60
C SER A 65 -15.33 17.45 2.97
N ARG A 66 -15.29 18.79 2.90
CA ARG A 66 -16.45 19.65 3.18
C ARG A 66 -17.64 19.29 2.29
N THR A 67 -17.43 19.20 0.98
CA THR A 67 -18.50 18.84 0.03
C THR A 67 -19.04 17.43 0.31
N ALA A 68 -18.21 16.47 0.70
CA ALA A 68 -18.68 15.15 1.11
C ALA A 68 -19.67 15.26 2.28
N TYR A 69 -19.32 15.99 3.34
CA TYR A 69 -20.17 16.16 4.52
C TYR A 69 -21.48 16.90 4.20
N GLU A 70 -21.48 17.88 3.29
CA GLU A 70 -22.70 18.52 2.79
C GLU A 70 -23.66 17.49 2.15
N TYR A 71 -23.14 16.58 1.34
CA TYR A 71 -23.95 15.49 0.76
C TYR A 71 -24.38 14.45 1.79
N LEU A 72 -23.55 14.20 2.81
CA LEU A 72 -23.91 13.29 3.90
C LEU A 72 -25.11 13.82 4.69
N GLN A 73 -25.12 15.12 5.02
CA GLN A 73 -26.23 15.78 5.69
C GLN A 73 -27.54 15.70 4.89
N LYS A 74 -27.43 15.77 3.55
CA LYS A 74 -28.56 15.59 2.62
C LYS A 74 -28.97 14.12 2.44
N LYS A 75 -28.37 13.18 3.19
CA LYS A 75 -28.56 11.72 3.09
C LYS A 75 -28.22 11.16 1.70
N GLN A 76 -27.37 11.84 0.94
CA GLN A 76 -26.95 11.42 -0.40
C GLN A 76 -25.62 10.65 -0.32
N ILE A 77 -25.67 9.44 0.24
CA ILE A 77 -24.45 8.65 0.54
C ILE A 77 -23.61 8.32 -0.69
N GLY A 78 -24.22 8.20 -1.89
CA GLY A 78 -23.48 7.99 -3.13
C GLY A 78 -22.51 9.14 -3.41
N TYR A 79 -23.01 10.38 -3.41
CA TYR A 79 -22.17 11.57 -3.59
C TYR A 79 -21.17 11.74 -2.45
N PHE A 80 -21.57 11.48 -1.19
CA PHE A 80 -20.62 11.46 -0.08
C PHE A 80 -19.46 10.51 -0.37
N THR A 81 -19.72 9.26 -0.79
CA THR A 81 -18.63 8.31 -1.06
C THR A 81 -17.71 8.79 -2.19
N SER A 82 -18.26 9.41 -3.25
CA SER A 82 -17.45 9.95 -4.35
C SER A 82 -16.50 11.05 -3.87
N TYR A 83 -17.04 12.07 -3.19
CA TYR A 83 -16.23 13.19 -2.70
C TYR A 83 -15.27 12.79 -1.58
N ALA A 84 -15.67 11.88 -0.69
CA ALA A 84 -14.77 11.36 0.34
C ALA A 84 -13.60 10.58 -0.26
N ASN A 85 -13.81 9.79 -1.32
CA ASN A 85 -12.68 9.13 -2.01
C ASN A 85 -11.80 10.14 -2.77
N ALA A 86 -12.39 11.17 -3.38
CA ALA A 86 -11.62 12.25 -4.00
C ALA A 86 -10.74 12.95 -2.96
N ALA A 87 -11.26 13.28 -1.78
CA ALA A 87 -10.47 13.79 -0.67
C ALA A 87 -9.31 12.84 -0.34
N LEU A 88 -9.57 11.54 -0.11
CA LEU A 88 -8.52 10.58 0.23
C LEU A 88 -7.47 10.35 -0.86
N SER A 89 -7.78 10.65 -2.13
CA SER A 89 -6.81 10.53 -3.24
C SER A 89 -5.72 11.61 -3.20
N THR A 90 -5.92 12.70 -2.45
CA THR A 90 -4.90 13.75 -2.23
C THR A 90 -3.74 13.30 -1.34
N GLY A 91 -3.83 12.12 -0.72
CA GLY A 91 -2.85 11.60 0.23
C GLY A 91 -3.09 12.01 1.69
N TYR A 92 -4.00 12.96 1.93
CA TYR A 92 -4.37 13.40 3.28
C TYR A 92 -5.34 12.43 3.95
N TYR A 93 -5.43 12.55 5.28
CA TYR A 93 -6.12 11.61 6.14
C TYR A 93 -7.02 12.31 7.16
N ASN A 94 -8.23 11.79 7.34
CA ASN A 94 -9.14 12.14 8.43
C ASN A 94 -9.85 10.88 8.95
N SER A 95 -9.80 10.63 10.26
CA SER A 95 -10.33 9.40 10.85
C SER A 95 -11.85 9.32 10.85
N GLN A 96 -12.53 10.45 11.05
CA GLN A 96 -14.00 10.54 10.95
C GLN A 96 -14.47 10.31 9.51
N LEU A 97 -13.74 10.81 8.51
CA LEU A 97 -14.04 10.57 7.10
C LEU A 97 -13.94 9.07 6.75
N TYR A 98 -12.90 8.39 7.24
CA TYR A 98 -12.78 6.93 7.11
C TYR A 98 -13.91 6.18 7.80
N TYR A 99 -14.29 6.62 9.00
CA TYR A 99 -15.40 6.03 9.75
C TYR A 99 -16.71 6.14 8.95
N ASN A 100 -17.06 7.35 8.50
CA ASN A 100 -18.27 7.60 7.72
C ASN A 100 -18.25 6.86 6.38
N LEU A 101 -17.12 6.80 5.68
CA LEU A 101 -16.96 5.92 4.50
C LEU A 101 -17.24 4.45 4.84
N GLY A 102 -16.78 3.99 6.01
CA GLY A 102 -17.06 2.67 6.53
C GLY A 102 -18.56 2.39 6.69
N ILE A 103 -19.29 3.33 7.30
CA ILE A 103 -20.75 3.27 7.44
C ILE A 103 -21.44 3.31 6.07
N SER A 104 -21.08 4.26 5.19
CA SER A 104 -21.68 4.40 3.85
C SER A 104 -21.54 3.12 3.03
N TYR A 105 -20.33 2.54 2.96
CA TYR A 105 -20.15 1.28 2.23
C TYR A 105 -20.94 0.13 2.83
N TYR A 106 -21.11 0.10 4.15
CA TYR A 106 -21.92 -0.92 4.79
C TYR A 106 -23.40 -0.78 4.43
N LEU A 107 -23.94 0.46 4.48
CA LEU A 107 -25.32 0.78 4.09
C LEU A 107 -25.58 0.51 2.60
N SER A 108 -24.60 0.75 1.73
CA SER A 108 -24.67 0.42 0.30
C SER A 108 -24.41 -1.06 -0.02
N GLY A 109 -24.42 -1.96 0.97
CA GLY A 109 -24.26 -3.41 0.78
C GLY A 109 -22.81 -3.89 0.58
N GLN A 110 -21.84 -2.99 0.42
CA GLN A 110 -20.40 -3.30 0.29
C GLN A 110 -19.75 -3.60 1.66
N LYS A 111 -20.32 -4.55 2.41
CA LYS A 111 -20.01 -4.84 3.82
C LYS A 111 -18.52 -5.08 4.10
N ARG A 112 -17.82 -5.82 3.23
CA ARG A 112 -16.38 -6.10 3.38
C ARG A 112 -15.54 -4.82 3.27
N LYS A 113 -15.89 -3.95 2.32
CA LYS A 113 -15.23 -2.66 2.13
C LYS A 113 -15.50 -1.74 3.32
N GLY A 114 -16.75 -1.66 3.77
CA GLY A 114 -17.13 -0.88 4.96
C GLY A 114 -16.33 -1.29 6.20
N LYS A 115 -16.26 -2.59 6.51
CA LYS A 115 -15.43 -3.12 7.62
C LYS A 115 -13.96 -2.73 7.49
N LYS A 116 -13.39 -2.73 6.28
CA LYS A 116 -11.99 -2.35 6.05
C LYS A 116 -11.75 -0.89 6.42
N PHE A 117 -12.66 0.01 6.05
CA PHE A 117 -12.57 1.44 6.39
C PHE A 117 -12.75 1.68 7.90
N LEU A 118 -13.72 1.03 8.54
CA LEU A 118 -13.90 1.12 10.00
C LEU A 118 -12.66 0.63 10.76
N LYS A 119 -12.04 -0.49 10.35
CA LYS A 119 -10.79 -0.96 10.96
C LYS A 119 -9.63 0.03 10.80
N LYS A 120 -9.56 0.72 9.65
CA LYS A 120 -8.56 1.77 9.43
C LYS A 120 -8.79 2.98 10.33
N ALA A 121 -10.04 3.42 10.48
CA ALA A 121 -10.40 4.49 11.42
C ALA A 121 -10.02 4.12 12.87
N LEU A 122 -10.34 2.89 13.28
CA LEU A 122 -9.98 2.38 14.61
C LEU A 122 -8.45 2.34 14.83
N LYS A 123 -7.68 1.86 13.84
CA LYS A 123 -6.20 1.84 13.91
C LYS A 123 -5.59 3.24 14.12
N LYS A 124 -6.34 4.28 13.78
CA LYS A 124 -5.94 5.69 13.87
C LYS A 124 -6.57 6.40 15.07
N GLY A 125 -7.17 5.66 16.00
CA GLY A 125 -7.66 6.17 17.28
C GLY A 125 -9.14 6.54 17.32
N PHE A 126 -9.91 6.32 16.25
CA PHE A 126 -11.33 6.68 16.24
C PHE A 126 -12.19 5.60 16.90
N LEU A 127 -12.50 5.78 18.17
CA LEU A 127 -13.10 4.76 19.05
C LEU A 127 -14.52 4.38 18.63
N GLU A 128 -15.27 5.28 18.02
CA GLU A 128 -16.62 5.05 17.49
C GLU A 128 -16.61 3.95 16.41
N ALA A 129 -15.50 3.78 15.70
CA ALA A 129 -15.33 2.69 14.76
C ALA A 129 -15.37 1.32 15.46
N ASN A 130 -14.90 1.20 16.71
CA ASN A 130 -15.01 -0.03 17.48
C ASN A 130 -16.48 -0.34 17.81
N ARG A 131 -17.26 0.67 18.20
CA ARG A 131 -18.70 0.52 18.46
C ARG A 131 -19.44 0.02 17.20
N ALA A 132 -19.18 0.63 16.05
CA ALA A 132 -19.77 0.20 14.78
C ALA A 132 -19.35 -1.24 14.40
N LEU A 133 -18.07 -1.59 14.56
CA LEU A 133 -17.60 -2.95 14.30
C LEU A 133 -18.23 -3.99 15.24
N PHE A 134 -18.45 -3.64 16.51
CA PHE A 134 -19.12 -4.49 17.47
C PHE A 134 -20.60 -4.69 17.12
N ALA A 135 -21.33 -3.62 16.81
CA ALA A 135 -22.72 -3.69 16.34
C ALA A 135 -22.85 -4.60 15.10
N ILE A 136 -21.94 -4.46 14.13
CA ILE A 136 -21.88 -5.35 12.96
C ILE A 136 -21.63 -6.81 13.37
N LYS A 137 -20.77 -7.06 14.37
CA LYS A 137 -20.50 -8.42 14.88
C LYS A 137 -21.75 -9.01 15.55
N LYS A 138 -22.54 -8.19 16.23
CA LYS A 138 -23.83 -8.54 16.84
C LYS A 138 -24.98 -8.63 15.84
N LYS A 139 -24.72 -8.39 14.55
CA LYS A 139 -25.72 -8.35 13.47
C LYS A 139 -26.79 -7.27 13.67
N GLU A 140 -26.44 -6.20 14.38
CA GLU A 140 -27.29 -5.02 14.50
C GLU A 140 -27.42 -4.31 13.14
N ILE A 141 -28.57 -3.69 12.92
CA ILE A 141 -28.85 -2.93 11.70
C ILE A 141 -28.22 -1.55 11.86
N LEU A 142 -27.22 -1.25 11.03
CA LEU A 142 -26.70 0.11 10.92
C LEU A 142 -27.69 0.98 10.14
N SER A 143 -27.78 2.25 10.52
CA SER A 143 -28.65 3.25 9.90
C SER A 143 -27.93 4.60 9.83
N TYR A 144 -28.62 5.64 9.34
CA TYR A 144 -28.07 6.98 9.27
C TYR A 144 -27.72 7.61 10.64
N SER A 145 -28.25 7.08 11.75
CA SER A 145 -27.89 7.57 13.09
C SER A 145 -26.44 7.26 13.49
N TRP A 146 -25.77 6.39 12.74
CA TRP A 146 -24.38 6.04 12.96
C TRP A 146 -23.39 7.01 12.32
N PHE A 147 -23.85 7.95 11.48
CA PHE A 147 -22.96 8.98 10.92
C PHE A 147 -22.59 10.04 11.96
N ILE A 148 -21.36 10.53 11.86
CA ILE A 148 -20.84 11.61 12.71
C ILE A 148 -20.56 12.81 11.81
N TYR A 149 -21.13 13.97 12.14
CA TYR A 149 -21.02 15.21 11.38
C TYR A 149 -19.94 16.10 11.99
#